data_AF-A0AAD6ZWK6-F1
#
_entry.id   AF-A0AAD6ZWK6-F1
#
_cell.length_a   1.000
_cell.length_b   1.000
_cell.length_c   1.000
_cell.angle_alpha   90.00
_cell.angle_beta   90.00
_cell.angle_gamma   90.00
#
_symmetry.space_group_name_H-M   'P 1'
#
loop_
_entity.id
_entity.type
_entity.pdbx_description
1 polymer ?
#
loop_
_entity_poly.entity_id
_entity_poly.type
_entity_poly.pdbx_seq_one_letter_code
_entity_poly.pdbx_strand_id
1 'polypeptide(L)'
;VKDAKGKRDHGAHQLYWIMISETAHLIWKLCCTHVFEWGSDPTKYPPEFKTHNRWLACINAQLHSDVLLTDKSKFGSQALNFKKVFNTWRKVLKDGENLLEAAFRESRVLVGIAPLTSSPVAR
;
A
#
# COMPACT_ATOMS: atom_id res chain seq x y z
N VAL A 1 -12.02 13.72 -2.63
CA VAL A 1 -11.24 13.70 -3.89
C VAL A 1 -12.20 13.73 -5.07
N LYS A 2 -12.00 14.62 -6.04
CA LYS A 2 -12.80 14.69 -7.27
C LYS A 2 -11.99 14.12 -8.44
N ASP A 3 -12.67 13.54 -9.43
CA ASP A 3 -12.05 13.11 -10.68
C ASP A 3 -11.81 14.31 -11.62
N ALA A 4 -11.18 14.07 -12.77
CA ALA A 4 -10.92 15.09 -13.78
C ALA A 4 -12.22 15.72 -14.37
N LYS A 5 -13.37 15.10 -14.14
CA LYS A 5 -14.69 15.54 -14.59
C LYS A 5 -15.48 16.23 -13.47
N GLY A 6 -14.85 16.47 -12.30
CA GLY A 6 -15.45 17.12 -11.15
C GLY A 6 -16.40 16.24 -10.31
N LYS A 7 -16.57 14.96 -10.65
CA LYS A 7 -17.39 14.00 -9.90
C LYS A 7 -16.61 13.44 -8.71
N ARG A 8 -17.32 12.94 -7.70
CA ARG A 8 -16.68 12.29 -6.54
C ARG A 8 -16.00 11.00 -6.98
N ASP A 9 -14.70 10.89 -6.72
CA ASP A 9 -13.94 9.68 -6.97
C ASP A 9 -13.94 8.80 -5.72
N HIS A 10 -14.84 7.81 -5.70
CA HIS A 10 -14.98 6.89 -4.58
C HIS A 10 -13.74 6.01 -4.37
N GLY A 11 -13.05 5.60 -5.45
CA GLY A 11 -11.84 4.79 -5.36
C GLY A 11 -10.70 5.57 -4.72
N ALA A 12 -10.49 6.80 -5.17
CA ALA A 12 -9.48 7.67 -4.57
C ALA A 12 -9.80 8.06 -3.11
N HIS A 13 -11.08 8.19 -2.76
CA HIS A 13 -11.48 8.41 -1.37
C HIS A 13 -11.22 7.18 -0.50
N GLN A 14 -11.53 5.98 -0.97
CA GLN A 14 -11.25 4.75 -0.25
C GLN A 14 -9.74 4.55 -0.06
N LEU A 15 -8.95 4.81 -1.10
CA LEU A 15 -7.49 4.75 -1.02
C LEU A 15 -6.95 5.74 0.03
N TYR A 16 -7.49 6.96 0.07
CA TYR A 16 -7.11 7.95 1.08
C TYR A 16 -7.34 7.45 2.51
N TRP A 17 -8.47 6.80 2.77
CA TRP A 17 -8.74 6.21 4.08
C TRP A 17 -7.76 5.09 4.44
N ILE A 18 -7.47 4.19 3.49
CA ILE A 18 -6.48 3.13 3.67
C ILE A 18 -5.12 3.74 4.01
N MET A 19 -4.67 4.74 3.25
CA MET A 19 -3.40 5.40 3.51
C MET A 19 -3.35 6.03 4.90
N ILE A 20 -4.41 6.70 5.35
CA ILE A 20 -4.46 7.29 6.70
C ILE A 20 -4.42 6.21 7.77
N SER A 21 -5.24 5.16 7.66
CA SER A 21 -5.31 4.12 8.69
C SER A 21 -4.00 3.36 8.81
N GLU A 22 -3.40 2.96 7.68
CA GLU A 22 -2.12 2.25 7.67
C GLU A 22 -0.98 3.12 8.20
N THR A 23 -0.96 4.41 7.83
CA THR A 23 0.06 5.34 8.32
C THR A 23 -0.08 5.59 9.81
N ALA A 24 -1.29 5.80 10.31
CA ALA A 24 -1.55 5.98 11.74
C ALA A 24 -1.16 4.73 12.54
N HIS A 25 -1.47 3.53 12.02
CA HIS A 25 -1.09 2.27 12.64
C HIS A 25 0.42 2.07 12.67
N LEU A 26 1.12 2.42 11.58
CA LEU A 26 2.59 2.38 11.53
C LEU A 26 3.21 3.35 12.54
N ILE A 27 2.71 4.59 12.61
CA ILE A 27 3.17 5.58 13.60
C ILE A 27 2.99 5.02 15.01
N TRP A 28 1.80 4.47 15.30
CA TRP A 28 1.52 3.85 16.60
C TRP A 28 2.51 2.72 16.93
N LYS A 29 2.79 1.81 16.00
CA LYS A 29 3.81 0.76 16.20
C LYS A 29 5.20 1.34 16.47
N LEU A 30 5.62 2.33 15.67
CA LEU A 30 6.93 2.98 15.84
C LEU A 30 7.05 3.65 17.21
N CYS A 31 6.01 4.33 17.67
CA CYS A 31 5.95 4.91 19.00
C CYS A 31 6.02 3.83 20.09
N CYS A 32 5.26 2.74 19.96
CA CYS A 32 5.32 1.65 20.94
C CYS A 32 6.71 1.01 21.01
N THR A 33 7.34 0.69 19.87
CA THR A 33 8.72 0.17 19.83
C THR A 33 9.68 1.16 20.48
N HIS A 34 9.56 2.46 20.20
CA HIS A 34 10.43 3.48 20.77
C HIS A 34 10.29 3.58 22.30
N VAL A 35 9.06 3.59 22.82
CA VAL A 35 8.78 3.70 24.26
C VAL A 35 9.15 2.41 24.99
N PHE A 36 8.71 1.25 24.50
CA PHE A 36 8.83 -0.02 25.23
C PHE A 36 10.15 -0.75 24.99
N GLU A 37 10.71 -0.75 23.78
CA GLU A 37 11.95 -1.50 23.47
C GLU A 37 13.19 -0.64 23.66
N TRP A 38 13.09 0.67 23.40
CA TRP A 38 14.26 1.56 23.34
C TRP A 38 14.34 2.57 24.48
N GLY A 39 13.36 2.58 25.39
CA GLY A 39 13.36 3.48 26.55
C GLY A 39 13.38 4.96 26.15
N SER A 40 12.77 5.29 25.01
CA SER A 40 12.73 6.64 24.44
C SER A 40 14.07 7.20 23.94
N ASP A 41 15.06 6.34 23.65
CA ASP A 41 16.37 6.75 23.12
C ASP A 41 16.26 7.34 21.70
N PRO A 42 16.60 8.63 21.49
CA PRO A 42 16.52 9.27 20.18
C PRO A 42 17.60 8.79 19.19
N THR A 43 18.67 8.13 19.64
CA THR A 43 19.71 7.60 18.74
C THR A 43 19.28 6.35 17.98
N LYS A 44 18.20 5.70 18.43
CA LYS A 44 17.69 4.45 17.85
C LYS A 44 16.64 4.67 16.75
N TYR A 45 16.29 5.92 16.43
CA TYR A 45 15.36 6.17 15.34
C TYR A 45 15.92 5.64 14.01
N PRO A 46 15.15 4.83 13.27
CA PRO A 46 15.57 4.36 11.97
C PRO A 46 15.72 5.55 11.00
N PRO A 47 16.70 5.51 10.09
CA PRO A 47 16.85 6.53 9.06
C PRO A 47 15.60 6.59 8.17
N GLU A 48 15.32 7.77 7.63
CA GLU A 48 14.09 8.08 6.89
C GLU A 48 13.75 7.06 5.80
N PHE A 49 14.74 6.62 5.01
CA PHE A 49 14.52 5.63 3.95
C PHE A 49 14.04 4.28 4.48
N LYS A 50 14.49 3.84 5.68
CA LYS A 50 14.01 2.60 6.29
C LYS A 50 12.56 2.75 6.75
N THR A 51 12.20 3.90 7.32
CA THR A 51 10.82 4.21 7.71
C THR A 51 9.91 4.26 6.48
N HIS A 52 10.35 4.92 5.41
CA HIS A 52 9.63 4.97 4.13
C HIS A 52 9.44 3.58 3.53
N ASN A 53 10.49 2.74 3.49
CA ASN A 53 10.39 1.39 2.94
C ASN A 53 9.49 0.47 3.78
N ARG A 54 9.48 0.65 5.11
CA ARG A 54 8.52 -0.04 5.99
C ARG A 54 7.08 0.37 5.67
N TRP A 55 6.85 1.67 5.49
CA TRP A 55 5.55 2.18 5.09
C TRP A 55 5.10 1.62 3.74
N LEU A 56 5.99 1.65 2.73
CA LEU A 56 5.72 1.04 1.43
C LEU A 56 5.42 -0.46 1.52
N ALA A 57 6.14 -1.20 2.37
CA ALA A 57 5.86 -2.62 2.59
C ALA A 57 4.46 -2.85 3.17
N CYS A 58 4.00 -2.01 4.11
CA CYS A 58 2.62 -2.07 4.63
C CYS A 58 1.58 -1.80 3.54
N ILE A 59 1.75 -0.74 2.76
CA ILE A 59 0.83 -0.40 1.66
C ILE A 59 0.79 -1.50 0.60
N ASN A 60 1.95 -2.06 0.24
CA ASN A 60 2.03 -3.18 -0.70
C ASN A 60 1.34 -4.44 -0.15
N ALA A 61 1.53 -4.77 1.12
CA ALA A 61 0.86 -5.91 1.75
C ALA A 61 -0.67 -5.75 1.74
N GLN A 62 -1.18 -4.55 1.99
CA GLN A 62 -2.61 -4.27 1.89
C GLN A 62 -3.12 -4.44 0.45
N LEU A 63 -2.40 -3.89 -0.53
CA LEU A 63 -2.73 -4.06 -1.94
C LEU A 63 -2.79 -5.54 -2.33
N HIS A 64 -1.76 -6.33 -1.97
CA HIS A 64 -1.72 -7.76 -2.23
C HIS A 64 -2.90 -8.50 -1.59
N SER A 65 -3.23 -8.14 -0.35
CA SER A 65 -4.36 -8.74 0.37
C SER A 65 -5.68 -8.43 -0.32
N ASP A 66 -5.92 -7.16 -0.68
CA ASP A 66 -7.12 -6.74 -1.41
C ASP A 66 -7.25 -7.47 -2.76
N VAL A 67 -6.14 -7.62 -3.49
CA VAL A 67 -6.07 -8.36 -4.76
C VAL A 67 -6.44 -9.83 -4.54
N LEU A 68 -5.79 -10.50 -3.58
CA LEU A 68 -6.05 -11.91 -3.27
C LEU A 68 -7.52 -12.16 -2.91
N LEU A 69 -8.10 -11.28 -2.11
CA LEU A 69 -9.50 -11.41 -1.66
C LEU A 69 -10.52 -11.22 -2.78
N THR A 70 -10.14 -10.79 -3.99
CA THR A 70 -11.06 -10.76 -5.14
C THR A 70 -11.26 -12.13 -5.81
N ASP A 71 -10.43 -13.12 -5.47
CA ASP A 71 -10.47 -14.45 -6.08
C ASP A 71 -11.77 -15.19 -5.73
N LYS A 72 -12.70 -15.20 -6.69
CA LYS A 72 -13.99 -15.88 -6.54
C LYS A 72 -13.88 -17.40 -6.49
N SER A 73 -12.82 -17.99 -7.05
CA SER A 73 -12.60 -19.43 -6.95
C SER A 73 -12.29 -19.83 -5.52
N LYS A 74 -11.53 -19.00 -4.79
CA LYS A 74 -11.14 -19.27 -3.39
C LYS A 74 -12.17 -18.80 -2.38
N PHE A 75 -12.75 -17.62 -2.58
CA PHE A 75 -13.58 -16.95 -1.58
C PHE A 75 -15.08 -16.90 -1.94
N GLY A 76 -15.48 -17.41 -3.12
CA GLY A 76 -16.89 -17.54 -3.50
C GLY A 76 -17.67 -16.22 -3.40
N SER A 77 -18.76 -16.23 -2.64
CA SER A 77 -19.61 -15.05 -2.41
C SER A 77 -18.99 -14.01 -1.47
N GLN A 78 -17.96 -14.37 -0.71
CA GLN A 78 -17.23 -13.45 0.19
C GLN A 78 -16.12 -12.69 -0.53
N ALA A 79 -15.84 -13.03 -1.80
CA ALA A 79 -14.83 -12.36 -2.59
C ALA A 79 -15.13 -10.85 -2.74
N LEU A 80 -14.09 -10.03 -2.61
CA LEU A 80 -14.18 -8.60 -2.85
C LEU A 80 -14.54 -8.31 -4.31
N ASN A 81 -15.29 -7.23 -4.51
CA ASN A 81 -15.63 -6.80 -5.86
C ASN A 81 -14.38 -6.26 -6.57
N PHE A 82 -13.93 -6.97 -7.60
CA PHE A 82 -12.79 -6.60 -8.45
C PHE A 82 -12.82 -5.14 -8.90
N LYS A 83 -13.94 -4.65 -9.45
CA LYS A 83 -14.02 -3.28 -9.97
C LYS A 83 -13.78 -2.25 -8.86
N LYS A 84 -14.20 -2.57 -7.64
CA LYS A 84 -13.98 -1.71 -6.48
C LYS A 84 -12.49 -1.67 -6.12
N VAL A 85 -11.85 -2.84 -5.97
CA VAL A 85 -10.41 -2.94 -5.67
C VAL A 85 -9.56 -2.27 -6.76
N PHE A 86 -9.84 -2.55 -8.03
CA PHE A 86 -9.17 -1.90 -9.16
C PHE A 86 -9.27 -0.38 -9.11
N ASN A 87 -10.47 0.17 -8.93
CA ASN A 87 -10.67 1.62 -8.87
C ASN A 87 -9.96 2.29 -7.69
N THR A 88 -9.80 1.58 -6.58
CA THR A 88 -9.04 2.04 -5.41
C THR A 88 -7.55 2.17 -5.73
N TRP A 89 -6.96 1.14 -6.35
CA TRP A 89 -5.50 1.01 -6.46
C TRP A 89 -4.89 1.48 -7.79
N ARG A 90 -5.68 1.59 -8.87
CA ARG A 90 -5.18 1.91 -10.23
C ARG A 90 -4.35 3.19 -10.35
N LYS A 91 -4.53 4.16 -9.44
CA LYS A 91 -3.85 5.47 -9.51
C LYS A 91 -2.47 5.50 -8.86
N VAL A 92 -2.11 4.46 -8.09
CA VAL A 92 -0.89 4.43 -7.26
C VAL A 92 0.18 3.51 -7.82
N LEU A 93 -0.18 2.66 -8.78
CA LEU A 93 0.76 1.79 -9.45
C LEU A 93 1.45 2.55 -10.59
N LYS A 94 2.77 2.41 -10.69
CA LYS A 94 3.60 3.08 -11.71
C LYS A 94 3.18 2.73 -13.14
N ASP A 95 2.69 1.50 -13.38
CA ASP A 95 2.10 1.08 -14.66
C ASP A 95 0.56 0.90 -14.58
N GLY A 96 -0.03 1.45 -13.51
CA GLY A 96 -1.44 1.82 -13.27
C GLY A 96 -2.53 0.81 -13.58
N GLU A 97 -2.74 0.55 -14.86
CA GLU A 97 -3.89 -0.22 -15.37
C GLU A 97 -3.46 -1.59 -15.88
N ASN A 98 -2.33 -1.68 -16.59
CA ASN A 98 -1.89 -2.91 -17.24
C ASN A 98 -1.42 -3.98 -16.24
N LEU A 99 -0.72 -3.58 -15.16
CA LEU A 99 -0.19 -4.52 -14.16
C LEU A 99 -1.29 -5.13 -13.28
N LEU A 100 -2.27 -4.33 -12.85
CA LEU A 100 -3.41 -4.87 -12.10
C LEU A 100 -4.19 -5.82 -13.00
N GLU A 101 -4.56 -5.37 -14.20
CA GLU A 101 -5.38 -6.18 -15.10
C GLU A 101 -4.69 -7.51 -15.47
N ALA A 102 -3.37 -7.49 -15.71
CA ALA A 102 -2.59 -8.70 -15.99
C ALA A 102 -2.39 -9.60 -14.75
N ALA A 103 -2.13 -9.04 -13.56
CA ALA A 103 -2.03 -9.82 -12.32
C ALA A 103 -3.34 -10.56 -12.01
N PHE A 104 -4.48 -9.93 -12.31
CA PHE A 104 -5.80 -10.52 -12.10
C PHE A 104 -6.23 -11.51 -13.19
N ARG A 105 -5.91 -11.27 -14.47
CA ARG A 105 -6.31 -12.16 -15.58
C ARG A 105 -5.37 -13.34 -15.80
N GLU A 106 -4.08 -13.17 -15.51
CA GLU A 106 -3.03 -14.08 -15.97
C GLU A 106 -2.17 -14.65 -14.82
N SER A 107 -2.57 -14.47 -13.55
CA SER A 107 -1.81 -14.95 -12.38
C SER A 107 -0.35 -14.48 -12.36
N ARG A 108 -0.09 -13.27 -12.87
CA ARG A 108 1.26 -12.68 -12.89
C ARG A 108 1.64 -12.11 -11.53
N VAL A 109 2.94 -12.04 -11.27
CA VAL A 109 3.50 -11.43 -10.04
C VAL A 109 3.16 -9.94 -10.02
N LEU A 110 2.36 -9.52 -9.04
CA LEU A 110 2.07 -8.12 -8.79
C LEU A 110 3.29 -7.49 -8.12
N VAL A 111 4.09 -6.74 -8.87
CA VAL A 111 5.20 -5.99 -8.30
C VAL A 111 4.60 -4.71 -7.70
N GLY A 112 4.56 -4.63 -6.37
CA GLY A 112 4.04 -3.46 -5.66
C GLY A 112 4.82 -2.17 -5.93
N ILE A 113 4.60 -1.16 -5.10
CA ILE A 113 5.31 0.12 -5.19
C ILE A 113 6.79 -0.09 -4.81
N ALA A 114 7.69 0.38 -5.69
CA ALA A 114 9.13 0.19 -5.53
C ALA A 114 9.69 0.94 -4.31
N PRO A 115 10.53 0.30 -3.47
CA PRO A 115 11.17 0.94 -2.33
C PRO A 115 12.22 1.97 -2.75
N LEU A 116 12.51 2.91 -1.85
CA LEU A 116 13.65 3.80 -2.00
C LEU A 116 14.93 3.01 -1.74
N THR A 117 15.86 3.04 -2.68
CA THR A 117 17.23 2.60 -2.43
C THR A 117 17.96 3.73 -1.71
N SER A 118 18.72 3.41 -0.65
CA SER A 118 19.75 4.34 -0.20
C SER A 118 20.68 4.51 -1.39
N SER A 119 20.79 5.72 -1.93
CA SER A 119 21.70 6.00 -3.05
C SER A 119 23.05 5.31 -2.78
N PRO A 120 23.62 4.56 -3.73
CA PRO A 120 25.03 4.23 -3.61
C PRO A 120 25.73 5.59 -3.58
N VAL A 121 26.46 5.85 -2.49
CA VAL A 121 27.47 6.90 -2.48
C VAL A 121 28.29 6.67 -3.75
N ALA A 122 28.15 7.57 -4.71
CA ALA A 122 28.98 7.55 -5.90
C ALA A 122 30.39 7.90 -5.43
N ARG A 123 31.25 6.86 -5.42
CA ARG A 123 32.71 6.84 -5.41
C ARG A 123 33.43 7.92 -4.61
#